data_AF-A0A9W8Q6S0-F1
#
_entry.id   AF-A0A9W8Q6S0-F1
#
_cell.length_a   1.000
_cell.length_b   1.000
_cell.length_c   1.000
_cell.angle_alpha   90.00
_cell.angle_beta   90.00
_cell.angle_gamma   90.00
#
_symmetry.space_group_name_H-M   'P 1'
#
loop_
_entity.id
_entity.type
_entity.pdbx_description
1 polymer ?
#
loop_
_entity_poly.entity_id
_entity_poly.type
_entity_poly.pdbx_seq_one_letter_code
_entity_poly.pdbx_strand_id
1 'polypeptide(L)'
;MRLPKFKFDSILTTAMYRWLESGYARIPLKNRELDFPESSTDEEAQGPLRKAHFLLGAVCSLALIVIIFELLMIIDLHKSSSHFKNMRQGYAQMVERRYGASPTYQSLDHKFDGLWNETETSSIILSSRGMSDGKEDIGAISMFHQLHCLTAIRKALQDSRDGKDIGIDSQHDDHWPHCLDYLRNTILCYGDDTIERGVSPDGTSRKVISGFDDLRSCRNIGEIYSFRERNHCTFC
;
A
#
# COMPACT_ATOMS: atom_id res chain seq x y z
N MET A 1 31.79 -10.18 -9.72
CA MET A 1 31.62 -10.13 -8.25
C MET A 1 31.13 -11.48 -7.77
N ARG A 2 31.87 -12.11 -6.85
CA ARG A 2 31.68 -13.50 -6.37
C ARG A 2 31.01 -13.45 -5.00
N LEU A 3 29.85 -14.09 -4.83
CA LEU A 3 29.18 -14.23 -3.54
C LEU A 3 29.93 -15.23 -2.64
N PRO A 4 29.96 -15.03 -1.31
CA PRO A 4 30.63 -15.95 -0.39
C PRO A 4 29.80 -17.20 -0.13
N LYS A 5 30.48 -18.35 -0.01
CA LYS A 5 29.90 -19.62 0.43
C LYS A 5 29.94 -19.68 1.96
N PHE A 6 28.78 -19.83 2.59
CA PHE A 6 28.69 -20.18 4.01
C PHE A 6 28.99 -21.68 4.19
N LYS A 7 29.95 -22.00 5.07
CA LYS A 7 30.20 -23.36 5.58
C LYS A 7 29.35 -23.56 6.83
N PHE A 8 28.60 -24.67 6.87
CA PHE A 8 27.98 -25.18 8.09
C PHE A 8 28.99 -26.07 8.82
N ASP A 9 29.43 -25.66 10.01
CA ASP A 9 30.30 -26.46 10.87
C ASP A 9 29.48 -27.49 11.66
N SER A 10 29.84 -28.77 11.49
CA SER A 10 29.17 -29.95 12.04
C SER A 10 29.63 -30.28 13.47
N ILE A 11 29.45 -29.36 14.42
CA ILE A 11 29.92 -29.55 15.82
C ILE A 11 28.82 -30.10 16.75
N LEU A 12 27.53 -30.05 16.36
CA LEU A 12 26.42 -30.39 17.28
C LEU A 12 25.97 -31.85 17.28
N THR A 13 26.47 -32.71 16.39
CA THR A 13 26.06 -34.13 16.32
C THR A 13 26.93 -35.08 17.15
N THR A 14 28.16 -34.70 17.51
CA THR A 14 29.09 -35.60 18.21
C THR A 14 28.94 -35.59 19.73
N ALA A 15 28.39 -34.52 20.32
CA ALA A 15 28.19 -34.40 21.77
C ALA A 15 27.02 -35.25 22.29
N MET A 16 25.98 -35.44 21.47
CA MET A 16 24.79 -36.23 21.84
C MET A 16 25.07 -37.73 21.84
N TYR A 17 25.95 -38.23 20.95
CA TYR A 17 26.32 -39.64 20.88
C TYR A 17 27.25 -40.09 22.03
N ARG A 18 28.14 -39.23 22.53
CA ARG A 18 29.07 -39.59 23.62
C ARG A 18 28.41 -39.68 25.01
N TRP A 19 27.22 -39.13 25.19
CA TRP A 19 26.45 -39.25 26.44
C TRP A 19 25.67 -40.57 26.51
N LEU A 20 25.26 -41.13 25.36
CA LEU A 20 24.48 -42.39 25.31
C LEU A 20 25.33 -43.65 25.59
N GLU A 21 26.66 -43.60 25.39
CA GLU A 21 27.53 -44.77 25.61
C GLU A 21 28.13 -44.88 27.03
N SER A 22 28.10 -43.82 27.85
CA SER A 22 28.76 -43.82 29.17
C SER A 22 27.88 -44.26 30.34
N GLY A 23 26.59 -44.56 30.11
CA GLY A 23 25.62 -44.87 31.17
C GLY A 23 25.42 -46.34 31.54
N TYR A 24 25.96 -47.29 30.79
CA TYR A 24 25.77 -48.73 31.04
C TYR A 24 26.98 -49.38 31.73
N ALA A 25 27.21 -49.01 32.99
CA ALA A 25 28.10 -49.75 33.88
C ALA A 25 27.33 -50.94 34.50
N ARG A 26 27.87 -52.15 34.32
CA ARG A 26 27.37 -53.42 34.89
C ARG A 26 27.21 -53.33 36.40
N ILE A 27 25.99 -53.52 36.91
CA ILE A 27 25.70 -53.74 38.32
C ILE A 27 25.97 -55.22 38.64
N PRO A 28 26.72 -55.56 39.70
CA PRO A 28 26.95 -56.95 40.08
C PRO A 28 25.69 -57.54 40.72
N LEU A 29 25.27 -58.71 40.24
CA LEU A 29 24.19 -59.50 40.83
C LEU A 29 24.64 -60.06 42.18
N LYS A 30 24.20 -59.44 43.27
CA LYS A 30 24.25 -60.02 44.61
C LYS A 30 22.89 -60.65 44.89
N ASN A 31 22.83 -61.98 44.90
CA ASN A 31 21.68 -62.73 45.38
C ASN A 31 21.40 -62.30 46.83
N ARG A 32 20.24 -61.70 47.06
CA ARG A 32 19.69 -61.45 48.39
C ARG A 32 18.31 -62.08 48.38
N GLU A 33 18.08 -63.03 49.29
CA GLU A 33 16.79 -63.67 49.51
C GLU A 33 15.63 -62.66 49.50
N LEU A 34 14.56 -63.07 48.81
CA LEU A 34 13.27 -62.39 48.75
C LEU A 34 12.54 -62.58 50.09
N ASP A 35 12.53 -61.54 50.91
CA ASP A 35 11.48 -61.34 51.91
C ASP A 35 10.41 -60.43 51.29
N PHE A 36 9.20 -60.97 51.15
CA PHE A 36 7.99 -60.20 50.79
C PHE A 36 7.40 -59.58 52.05
N PRO A 37 7.29 -58.25 52.16
CA PRO A 37 6.30 -57.64 53.03
C PRO A 37 5.01 -57.39 52.26
N GLU A 38 3.94 -57.62 53.02
CA GLU A 38 2.54 -57.61 52.69
C GLU A 38 2.02 -56.19 52.37
N SER A 39 1.08 -56.12 51.42
CA SER A 39 0.23 -55.00 50.98
C SER A 39 0.55 -53.58 51.49
N SER A 40 1.03 -52.73 50.59
CA SER A 40 0.82 -51.27 50.66
C SER A 40 0.21 -50.80 49.34
N THR A 41 -1.08 -50.45 49.42
CA THR A 41 -1.93 -49.73 48.47
C THR A 41 -1.26 -49.13 47.22
N ASP A 42 -1.72 -49.55 46.03
CA ASP A 42 -1.39 -48.98 44.71
C ASP A 42 -1.69 -47.47 44.56
N GLU A 43 -2.33 -46.83 45.56
CA GLU A 43 -2.60 -45.39 45.58
C GLU A 43 -1.36 -44.53 45.83
N GLU A 44 -0.33 -45.03 46.54
CA GLU A 44 0.81 -44.19 46.95
C GLU A 44 1.84 -43.97 45.82
N ALA A 45 1.96 -44.94 44.90
CA ALA A 45 2.85 -44.86 43.74
C ALA A 45 2.27 -44.02 42.57
N GLN A 46 0.96 -43.78 42.54
CA GLN A 46 0.29 -43.02 41.47
C GLN A 46 0.37 -41.49 41.66
N GLY A 47 0.55 -41.03 42.90
CA GLY A 47 0.68 -39.61 43.24
C GLY A 47 1.82 -38.87 42.52
N PRO A 48 3.07 -39.35 42.53
CA PRO A 48 4.19 -38.70 41.84
C PRO A 48 4.05 -38.74 40.32
N LEU A 49 3.53 -39.83 39.75
CA LEU A 49 3.26 -39.93 38.31
C LEU A 49 2.17 -38.94 37.88
N ARG A 50 1.09 -38.81 38.65
CA ARG A 50 0.00 -37.85 38.37
C ARG A 50 0.47 -36.40 38.45
N LYS A 51 1.37 -36.08 39.40
CA LYS A 51 2.03 -34.75 39.50
C LYS A 51 2.95 -34.49 38.30
N ALA A 52 3.72 -35.49 37.87
CA ALA A 52 4.58 -35.36 36.69
C ALA A 52 3.75 -35.13 35.41
N HIS A 53 2.63 -35.84 35.24
CA HIS A 53 1.71 -35.64 34.13
C HIS A 53 1.05 -34.25 34.16
N PHE A 54 0.67 -33.76 35.35
CA PHE A 54 0.10 -32.42 35.49
C PHE A 54 1.12 -31.32 35.17
N LEU A 55 2.37 -31.47 35.63
CA LEU A 55 3.46 -30.54 35.33
C LEU A 55 3.81 -30.55 33.84
N LEU A 56 3.89 -31.74 33.22
CA LEU A 56 4.14 -31.87 31.79
C LEU A 56 3.02 -31.21 30.97
N GLY A 57 1.76 -31.44 31.35
CA GLY A 57 0.60 -30.77 30.73
C GLY A 57 0.69 -29.25 30.84
N ALA A 58 1.00 -28.72 32.02
CA ALA A 58 1.15 -27.28 32.23
C ALA A 58 2.29 -26.67 31.40
N VAL A 59 3.44 -27.35 31.30
CA VAL A 59 4.57 -26.90 30.47
C VAL A 59 4.20 -26.90 28.98
N CYS A 60 3.53 -27.96 28.50
CA CYS A 60 3.05 -28.02 27.12
C CYS A 60 2.02 -26.92 26.81
N SER A 61 1.09 -26.64 27.72
CA SER A 61 0.13 -25.55 27.56
C SER A 61 0.80 -24.17 27.50
N LEU A 62 1.78 -23.91 28.36
CA LEU A 62 2.55 -22.66 28.33
C LEU A 62 3.36 -22.51 27.04
N ALA A 63 4.01 -23.59 26.58
CA ALA A 63 4.73 -23.59 25.32
C ALA A 63 3.82 -23.30 24.12
N LEU A 64 2.61 -23.89 24.08
CA LEU A 64 1.62 -23.60 23.03
C LEU A 64 1.18 -22.14 23.04
N ILE A 65 0.95 -21.55 24.23
CA ILE A 65 0.57 -20.14 24.35
C ILE A 65 1.69 -19.22 23.81
N VAL A 66 2.95 -19.51 24.14
CA VAL A 66 4.11 -18.75 23.63
C VAL A 66 4.20 -18.84 22.11
N ILE A 67 4.07 -20.05 21.54
CA ILE A 67 4.09 -20.26 20.08
C ILE A 67 2.94 -19.49 19.40
N ILE A 68 1.74 -19.54 19.96
CA ILE A 68 0.58 -18.79 19.44
C ILE A 68 0.89 -17.28 19.47
N PHE A 69 1.44 -16.77 20.57
CA PHE A 69 1.79 -15.36 20.70
C PHE A 69 2.87 -14.92 19.69
N GLU A 70 3.90 -15.74 19.48
CA GLU A 70 4.93 -15.50 18.47
C GLU A 70 4.34 -15.49 17.05
N LEU A 71 3.44 -16.42 16.73
CA LEU A 71 2.76 -16.46 15.43
C LEU A 71 1.88 -15.23 15.21
N LEU A 72 1.14 -14.79 16.22
CA LEU A 72 0.31 -13.57 16.14
C LEU A 72 1.17 -12.33 15.88
N MET A 73 2.28 -12.18 16.60
CA MET A 73 3.26 -11.11 16.38
C MET A 73 3.83 -11.14 14.96
N ILE A 74 4.18 -12.31 14.43
CA ILE A 74 4.68 -12.47 13.05
C ILE A 74 3.60 -12.07 12.03
N ILE A 75 2.34 -12.46 12.25
CA ILE A 75 1.22 -12.08 11.38
C ILE A 75 1.03 -10.57 11.38
N ASP A 76 1.08 -9.91 12.52
CA ASP A 76 0.93 -8.45 12.63
C ASP A 76 2.11 -7.70 12.00
N LEU A 77 3.33 -8.19 12.17
CA LEU A 77 4.51 -7.65 11.48
C LEU A 77 4.42 -7.84 9.97
N HIS A 78 3.90 -8.97 9.49
CA HIS A 78 3.70 -9.21 8.06
C HIS A 78 2.61 -8.31 7.47
N LYS A 79 1.49 -8.14 8.21
CA LYS A 79 0.44 -7.18 7.85
C LYS A 79 0.99 -5.76 7.78
N SER A 80 1.74 -5.31 8.79
CA SER A 80 2.38 -4.00 8.82
C SER A 80 3.39 -3.82 7.68
N SER A 81 4.20 -4.84 7.39
CA SER A 81 5.15 -4.83 6.26
C SER A 81 4.43 -4.77 4.92
N SER A 82 3.34 -5.52 4.75
CA SER A 82 2.52 -5.49 3.54
C SER A 82 1.84 -4.12 3.36
N HIS A 83 1.35 -3.52 4.44
CA HIS A 83 0.81 -2.16 4.45
C HIS A 83 1.88 -1.12 4.06
N PHE A 84 3.11 -1.25 4.57
CA PHE A 84 4.22 -0.37 4.20
C PHE A 84 4.66 -0.56 2.75
N LYS A 85 4.67 -1.79 2.22
CA LYS A 85 4.94 -2.06 0.80
C LYS A 85 3.87 -1.46 -0.11
N ASN A 86 2.59 -1.58 0.27
CA ASN A 86 1.47 -1.01 -0.47
C ASN A 86 1.49 0.53 -0.44
N MET A 87 1.81 1.14 0.71
CA MET A 87 2.06 2.60 0.80
C MET A 87 3.26 3.03 -0.06
N ARG A 88 4.35 2.26 -0.06
CA ARG A 88 5.53 2.55 -0.88
C ARG A 88 5.24 2.46 -2.37
N GLN A 89 4.34 1.57 -2.80
CA GLN A 89 3.91 1.49 -4.20
C GLN A 89 3.06 2.68 -4.64
N GLY A 90 2.30 3.30 -3.71
CA GLY A 90 1.62 4.57 -3.95
C GLY A 90 2.54 5.80 -4.00
N TYR A 91 3.72 5.73 -3.37
CA TYR A 91 4.73 6.81 -3.33
C TYR A 91 5.85 6.65 -4.39
N ALA A 92 6.05 5.46 -4.96
CA ALA A 92 7.23 5.13 -5.76
C ALA A 92 7.32 5.75 -7.17
N GLN A 93 6.39 6.62 -7.58
CA GLN A 93 6.45 7.30 -8.88
C GLN A 93 6.25 8.82 -8.77
N MET A 94 6.71 9.43 -7.68
CA MET A 94 6.84 10.88 -7.65
C MET A 94 8.01 11.33 -8.53
N VAL A 95 7.81 12.37 -9.32
CA VAL A 95 8.79 13.00 -10.22
C VAL A 95 8.81 14.49 -9.94
N GLU A 96 10.01 15.07 -9.87
CA GLU A 96 10.14 16.51 -9.76
C GLU A 96 9.81 17.16 -11.12
N ARG A 97 8.92 18.15 -11.11
CA ARG A 97 8.56 18.92 -12.30
C ARG A 97 8.35 20.39 -11.93
N ARG A 98 8.64 21.27 -12.89
CA ARG A 98 8.09 22.64 -12.92
C ARG A 98 6.80 22.59 -13.71
N TYR A 99 5.80 23.35 -13.31
CA TYR A 99 4.56 23.45 -14.08
C TYR A 99 4.81 24.10 -15.45
N GLY A 100 5.63 25.15 -15.49
CA GLY A 100 5.88 25.92 -16.70
C GLY A 100 4.65 26.71 -17.18
N ALA A 101 4.89 27.68 -18.06
CA ALA A 101 3.84 28.46 -18.70
C ALA A 101 3.79 28.12 -20.18
N SER A 102 2.61 27.74 -20.69
CA SER A 102 2.41 27.50 -22.11
C SER A 102 1.38 28.49 -22.67
N PRO A 103 1.80 29.42 -23.56
CA PRO A 103 0.88 30.37 -24.17
C PRO A 103 -0.26 29.71 -24.96
N THR A 104 -0.07 28.51 -25.48
CA THR A 104 -1.10 27.79 -26.23
C THR A 104 -2.20 27.23 -25.31
N TYR A 105 -1.83 26.69 -24.15
CA TYR A 105 -2.80 26.25 -23.13
C TYR A 105 -3.43 27.43 -22.36
N GLN A 106 -2.80 28.61 -22.36
CA GLN A 106 -3.37 29.83 -21.76
C GLN A 106 -4.34 30.57 -22.70
N SER A 107 -4.57 30.05 -23.92
CA SER A 107 -5.35 30.74 -24.94
C SER A 107 -6.80 30.25 -25.04
N LEU A 108 -7.71 31.22 -25.24
CA LEU A 108 -9.10 30.99 -25.63
C LEU A 108 -9.31 30.95 -27.16
N ASP A 109 -8.24 31.09 -27.96
CA ASP A 109 -8.35 31.03 -29.42
C ASP A 109 -8.74 29.62 -29.87
N HIS A 110 -9.81 29.53 -30.67
CA HIS A 110 -10.36 28.26 -31.17
C HIS A 110 -9.34 27.43 -31.97
N LYS A 111 -8.30 28.05 -32.54
CA LYS A 111 -7.25 27.29 -33.23
C LYS A 111 -6.50 26.30 -32.33
N PHE A 112 -6.59 26.48 -31.00
CA PHE A 112 -5.98 25.60 -30.01
C PHE A 112 -6.96 24.61 -29.36
N ASP A 113 -8.21 24.54 -29.81
CA ASP A 113 -9.22 23.64 -29.23
C ASP A 113 -8.76 22.17 -29.28
N GLY A 114 -8.04 21.78 -30.34
CA GLY A 114 -7.50 20.42 -30.47
C GLY A 114 -6.52 19.99 -29.37
N LEU A 115 -5.93 20.93 -28.61
CA LEU A 115 -5.08 20.61 -27.45
C LEU A 115 -5.90 20.10 -26.24
N TRP A 116 -7.23 20.27 -26.24
CA TRP A 116 -8.11 19.99 -25.10
C TRP A 116 -9.03 18.77 -25.32
N ASN A 117 -8.97 18.15 -26.50
CA ASN A 117 -9.82 17.02 -26.88
C ASN A 117 -9.47 15.70 -26.18
N GLU A 118 -8.35 15.63 -25.45
CA GLU A 118 -7.87 14.38 -24.82
C GLU A 118 -8.69 13.89 -23.61
N THR A 119 -9.73 14.63 -23.25
CA THR A 119 -10.46 14.50 -21.98
C THR A 119 -11.81 13.79 -22.12
N GLU A 120 -12.30 13.59 -23.35
CA GLU A 120 -13.62 13.01 -23.63
C GLU A 120 -13.66 11.47 -23.43
N THR A 121 -12.51 10.79 -23.39
CA THR A 121 -12.41 9.32 -23.24
C THR A 121 -11.83 8.90 -21.89
N SER A 122 -12.42 9.41 -20.80
CA SER A 122 -11.91 9.20 -19.43
C SER A 122 -12.32 7.87 -18.78
N SER A 123 -13.25 7.13 -19.38
CA SER A 123 -13.82 5.88 -18.83
C SER A 123 -12.83 4.70 -18.90
N ILE A 124 -12.76 3.93 -17.81
CA ILE A 124 -11.97 2.71 -17.65
C ILE A 124 -12.83 1.60 -17.05
N ILE A 125 -12.54 0.34 -17.39
CA ILE A 125 -13.19 -0.82 -16.75
C ILE A 125 -12.54 -1.06 -15.39
N LEU A 126 -13.32 -0.98 -14.32
CA LEU A 126 -12.95 -1.49 -13.01
C LEU A 126 -13.31 -2.98 -13.00
N SER A 127 -12.38 -3.82 -13.44
CA SER A 127 -12.54 -5.27 -13.25
C SER A 127 -12.45 -5.55 -11.75
N SER A 128 -13.63 -5.69 -11.13
CA SER A 128 -13.73 -5.92 -9.70
C SER A 128 -13.32 -7.37 -9.42
N ARG A 129 -12.05 -7.57 -9.08
CA ARG A 129 -11.59 -8.84 -8.53
C ARG A 129 -12.20 -8.99 -7.12
N GLY A 130 -13.47 -9.41 -7.05
CA GLY A 130 -14.14 -9.73 -5.79
C GLY A 130 -15.53 -9.11 -5.56
N MET A 131 -16.18 -8.47 -6.54
CA MET A 131 -17.61 -8.20 -6.43
C MET A 131 -18.42 -9.43 -6.83
N SER A 132 -19.38 -9.79 -5.98
CA SER A 132 -20.09 -11.07 -5.96
C SER A 132 -21.17 -11.22 -7.04
N ASP A 133 -21.36 -10.22 -7.90
CA ASP A 133 -22.43 -10.16 -8.90
C ASP A 133 -21.95 -10.30 -10.35
N GLY A 134 -20.63 -10.36 -10.59
CA GLY A 134 -20.06 -10.55 -11.93
C GLY A 134 -20.28 -9.39 -12.89
N LYS A 135 -20.63 -8.19 -12.39
CA LYS A 135 -20.81 -6.99 -13.22
C LYS A 135 -19.49 -6.22 -13.32
N GLU A 136 -19.20 -5.75 -14.53
CA GLU A 136 -18.12 -4.80 -14.76
C GLU A 136 -18.57 -3.43 -14.25
N ASP A 137 -17.80 -2.84 -13.34
CA ASP A 137 -18.01 -1.45 -12.93
C ASP A 137 -17.25 -0.54 -13.89
N ILE A 138 -17.90 0.51 -14.39
CA ILE A 138 -17.25 1.55 -15.19
C ILE A 138 -16.79 2.63 -14.22
N GLY A 139 -15.50 2.95 -14.27
CA GLY A 139 -14.90 4.05 -13.52
C GLY A 139 -14.25 5.07 -14.44
N ALA A 140 -13.73 6.14 -13.87
CA ALA A 140 -12.85 7.06 -14.56
C ALA A 140 -11.66 7.38 -13.65
N ILE A 141 -10.49 7.62 -14.24
CA ILE A 141 -9.34 8.10 -13.46
C ILE A 141 -9.56 9.59 -13.19
N SER A 142 -9.60 9.98 -11.92
CA SER A 142 -9.94 11.35 -11.49
C SER A 142 -9.12 12.44 -12.20
N MET A 143 -7.84 12.19 -12.52
CA MET A 143 -6.99 13.13 -13.26
C MET A 143 -7.61 13.53 -14.62
N PHE A 144 -8.18 12.59 -15.38
CA PHE A 144 -8.79 12.91 -16.67
C PHE A 144 -10.13 13.63 -16.52
N HIS A 145 -10.91 13.30 -15.48
CA HIS A 145 -12.13 14.04 -15.16
C HIS A 145 -11.82 15.50 -14.76
N GLN A 146 -10.74 15.74 -14.01
CA GLN A 146 -10.26 17.10 -13.71
C GLN A 146 -9.90 17.88 -14.98
N LEU A 147 -9.20 17.24 -15.92
CA LEU A 147 -8.88 17.86 -17.22
C LEU A 147 -10.16 18.13 -18.04
N HIS A 148 -11.14 17.22 -18.05
CA HIS A 148 -12.44 17.43 -18.69
C HIS A 148 -13.18 18.65 -18.12
N CYS A 149 -13.23 18.76 -16.79
CA CYS A 149 -13.82 19.91 -16.12
C CYS A 149 -13.11 21.22 -16.48
N LEU A 150 -11.79 21.21 -16.59
CA LEU A 150 -11.02 22.38 -17.01
C LEU A 150 -11.34 22.78 -18.46
N THR A 151 -11.50 21.81 -19.37
CA THR A 151 -11.95 22.03 -20.75
C THR A 151 -13.34 22.67 -20.79
N ALA A 152 -14.28 22.20 -19.96
CA ALA A 152 -15.63 22.76 -19.88
C ALA A 152 -15.62 24.23 -19.42
N ILE A 153 -14.81 24.58 -18.42
CA ILE A 153 -14.64 25.97 -17.98
C ILE A 153 -14.01 26.81 -19.10
N ARG A 154 -12.98 26.30 -19.79
CA ARG A 154 -12.38 27.00 -20.94
C ARG A 154 -13.43 27.28 -22.02
N LYS A 155 -14.29 26.31 -22.34
CA LYS A 155 -15.38 26.45 -23.31
C LYS A 155 -16.37 27.53 -22.89
N ALA A 156 -16.78 27.56 -21.62
CA ALA A 156 -17.67 28.62 -21.12
C ALA A 156 -17.05 30.02 -21.26
N LEU A 157 -15.74 30.17 -21.01
CA LEU A 157 -15.03 31.44 -21.26
C LEU A 157 -15.00 31.81 -22.75
N GLN A 158 -14.84 30.84 -23.65
CA GLN A 158 -14.94 31.08 -25.10
C GLN A 158 -16.36 31.50 -25.50
N ASP A 159 -17.36 30.77 -25.05
CA ASP A 159 -18.77 31.07 -25.33
C ASP A 159 -19.15 32.49 -24.86
N SER A 160 -18.72 32.88 -23.66
CA SER A 160 -18.90 34.24 -23.15
C SER A 160 -18.19 35.28 -24.01
N ARG A 161 -16.94 35.02 -24.43
CA ARG A 161 -16.18 35.91 -25.33
C ARG A 161 -16.85 36.08 -26.70
N ASP A 162 -17.52 35.03 -27.17
CA ASP A 162 -18.27 35.03 -28.44
C ASP A 162 -19.66 35.66 -28.31
N GLY A 163 -19.99 36.22 -27.14
CA GLY A 163 -21.22 36.96 -26.88
C GLY A 163 -22.41 36.08 -26.49
N LYS A 164 -22.18 34.82 -26.10
CA LYS A 164 -23.21 33.95 -25.56
C LYS A 164 -23.40 34.21 -24.06
N ASP A 165 -24.64 34.16 -23.61
CA ASP A 165 -24.95 34.13 -22.18
C ASP A 165 -24.68 32.72 -21.64
N ILE A 166 -23.73 32.62 -20.70
CA ILE A 166 -23.36 31.36 -20.04
C ILE A 166 -24.09 31.14 -18.72
N GLY A 167 -24.96 32.08 -18.33
CA GLY A 167 -25.69 32.07 -17.06
C GLY A 167 -24.79 32.31 -15.84
N ILE A 168 -25.35 32.01 -14.67
CA ILE A 168 -24.70 32.32 -13.37
C ILE A 168 -24.50 31.10 -12.47
N ASP A 169 -25.19 29.99 -12.74
CA ASP A 169 -25.25 28.82 -11.87
C ASP A 169 -25.66 27.55 -12.66
N SER A 170 -25.76 26.44 -11.93
CA SER A 170 -26.12 25.12 -12.47
C SER A 170 -27.55 25.03 -13.01
N GLN A 171 -28.38 26.06 -12.88
CA GLN A 171 -29.70 26.08 -13.51
C GLN A 171 -29.62 26.49 -14.99
N HIS A 172 -28.53 27.18 -15.37
CA HIS A 172 -28.32 27.70 -16.72
C HIS A 172 -27.39 26.80 -17.53
N ASP A 173 -26.38 26.22 -16.89
CA ASP A 173 -25.44 25.29 -17.51
C ASP A 173 -25.06 24.21 -16.51
N ASP A 174 -25.30 22.95 -16.90
CA ASP A 174 -25.01 21.82 -16.04
C ASP A 174 -23.52 21.52 -15.93
N HIS A 175 -22.60 22.17 -16.65
CA HIS A 175 -21.18 21.81 -16.70
C HIS A 175 -20.28 22.78 -15.94
N TRP A 176 -20.09 24.00 -16.44
CA TRP A 176 -19.07 24.90 -15.89
C TRP A 176 -19.24 25.20 -14.39
N PRO A 177 -20.46 25.31 -13.81
CA PRO A 177 -20.63 25.58 -12.38
C PRO A 177 -20.22 24.41 -11.50
N HIS A 178 -20.61 23.17 -11.84
CA HIS A 178 -20.18 22.01 -11.05
C HIS A 178 -18.70 21.70 -11.28
N CYS A 179 -18.20 21.90 -12.50
CA CYS A 179 -16.79 21.73 -12.83
C CYS A 179 -15.93 22.65 -11.96
N LEU A 180 -16.40 23.88 -11.75
CA LEU A 180 -15.75 24.87 -10.89
C LEU A 180 -15.67 24.38 -9.43
N ASP A 181 -16.78 23.86 -8.87
CA ASP A 181 -16.76 23.31 -7.51
C ASP A 181 -15.94 22.02 -7.40
N TYR A 182 -16.05 21.11 -8.38
CA TYR A 182 -15.27 19.87 -8.42
C TYR A 182 -13.77 20.15 -8.44
N LEU A 183 -13.30 21.10 -9.27
CA LEU A 183 -11.89 21.49 -9.30
C LEU A 183 -11.46 22.19 -8.02
N ARG A 184 -12.31 23.03 -7.43
CA ARG A 184 -12.05 23.63 -6.11
C ARG A 184 -11.85 22.55 -5.03
N ASN A 185 -12.76 21.59 -4.94
CA ASN A 185 -12.68 20.50 -3.97
C ASN A 185 -11.47 19.59 -4.23
N THR A 186 -11.12 19.38 -5.51
CA THR A 186 -9.90 18.66 -5.91
C THR A 186 -8.64 19.37 -5.41
N ILE A 187 -8.53 20.69 -5.62
CA ILE A 187 -7.38 21.49 -5.16
C ILE A 187 -7.24 21.38 -3.64
N LEU A 188 -8.35 21.52 -2.90
CA LEU A 188 -8.36 21.38 -1.45
C LEU A 188 -8.01 19.96 -0.99
N CYS A 189 -8.41 18.94 -1.75
CA CYS A 189 -8.09 17.54 -1.46
C CYS A 189 -6.60 17.24 -1.59
N TYR A 190 -5.93 17.81 -2.60
CA TYR A 190 -4.49 17.61 -2.78
C TYR A 190 -3.66 18.51 -1.85
N GLY A 191 -4.15 19.71 -1.52
CA GLY A 191 -3.54 20.60 -0.54
C GLY A 191 -2.06 20.87 -0.78
N ASP A 192 -1.68 21.30 -1.99
CA ASP A 192 -0.29 21.62 -2.32
C ASP A 192 0.25 22.72 -1.41
N ASP A 193 1.19 22.35 -0.54
CA ASP A 193 1.80 23.19 0.49
C ASP A 193 3.12 23.83 0.03
N THR A 194 3.46 23.71 -1.26
CA THR A 194 4.67 24.32 -1.82
C THR A 194 4.56 25.86 -1.76
N ILE A 195 5.58 26.50 -1.18
CA ILE A 195 5.69 27.96 -1.15
C ILE A 195 6.09 28.48 -2.52
N GLU A 196 5.22 29.29 -3.12
CA GLU A 196 5.49 29.94 -4.40
C GLU A 196 6.35 31.19 -4.22
N ARG A 197 7.48 31.25 -4.95
CA ARG A 197 8.45 32.33 -4.80
C ARG A 197 8.19 33.46 -5.78
N GLY A 198 8.33 34.69 -5.29
CA GLY A 198 8.32 35.90 -6.12
C GLY A 198 9.67 36.23 -6.75
N VAL A 199 10.56 35.25 -6.90
CA VAL A 199 11.89 35.45 -7.46
C VAL A 199 12.06 34.49 -8.63
N SER A 200 12.28 35.05 -9.82
CA SER A 200 12.61 34.30 -11.03
C SER A 200 13.90 33.48 -10.84
N PRO A 201 14.13 32.44 -11.66
CA PRO A 201 15.40 31.72 -11.69
C PRO A 201 16.63 32.59 -11.98
N ASP A 202 16.45 33.74 -12.65
CA ASP A 202 17.51 34.72 -12.94
C ASP A 202 17.78 35.71 -11.79
N GLY A 203 17.12 35.54 -10.63
CA GLY A 203 17.28 36.39 -9.45
C GLY A 203 16.44 37.67 -9.47
N THR A 204 15.66 37.92 -10.52
CA THR A 204 14.77 39.08 -10.56
C THR A 204 13.56 38.89 -9.65
N SER A 205 13.30 39.90 -8.80
CA SER A 205 12.08 39.92 -7.98
C SER A 205 10.88 40.28 -8.84
N ARG A 206 9.87 39.42 -8.87
CA ARG A 206 8.56 39.66 -9.49
C ARG A 206 7.56 40.12 -8.43
N LYS A 207 6.76 41.13 -8.77
CA LYS A 207 5.64 41.58 -7.93
C LYS A 207 4.46 40.59 -7.95
N VAL A 208 4.39 39.73 -8.97
CA VAL A 208 3.34 38.72 -9.15
C VAL A 208 3.94 37.35 -8.89
N ILE A 209 3.32 36.60 -7.98
CA ILE A 209 3.66 35.20 -7.70
C ILE A 209 2.94 34.34 -8.74
N SER A 210 3.69 33.66 -9.61
CA SER A 210 3.13 32.85 -10.69
C SER A 210 3.20 31.35 -10.45
N GLY A 211 4.06 30.89 -9.53
CA GLY A 211 4.26 29.47 -9.20
C GLY A 211 4.89 28.58 -10.30
N PHE A 212 4.90 29.02 -11.56
CA PHE A 212 5.33 28.22 -12.72
C PHE A 212 6.79 27.75 -12.70
N ASP A 213 7.67 28.53 -12.09
CA ASP A 213 9.12 28.25 -12.05
C ASP A 213 9.52 27.39 -10.84
N ASP A 214 8.60 27.21 -9.88
CA ASP A 214 8.85 26.44 -8.67
C ASP A 214 8.85 24.94 -8.96
N LEU A 215 9.78 24.24 -8.31
CA LEU A 215 9.85 22.78 -8.36
C LEU A 215 8.75 22.19 -7.48
N ARG A 216 8.05 21.21 -8.03
CA ARG A 216 6.96 20.47 -7.40
C ARG A 216 7.27 18.99 -7.40
N SER A 217 6.80 18.29 -6.38
CA SER A 217 6.78 16.83 -6.36
C SER A 217 5.46 16.36 -6.97
N CYS A 218 5.50 15.85 -8.20
CA CYS A 218 4.32 15.47 -8.98
C CYS A 218 4.21 13.96 -9.11
N ARG A 219 3.00 13.42 -9.28
CA ARG A 219 2.86 12.02 -9.75
C ARG A 219 3.36 11.90 -11.19
N ASN A 220 3.94 10.75 -11.53
CA ASN A 220 4.33 10.45 -12.90
C ASN A 220 3.07 10.26 -13.78
N ILE A 221 2.70 11.31 -14.51
CA ILE A 221 1.54 11.29 -15.41
C ILE A 221 1.68 10.25 -16.52
N GLY A 222 2.89 9.95 -17.01
CA GLY A 222 3.08 8.99 -18.11
C GLY A 222 2.61 7.58 -17.74
N GLU A 223 2.73 7.23 -16.47
CA GLU A 223 2.27 5.96 -15.91
C GLU A 223 0.74 5.92 -15.79
N ILE A 224 0.12 7.07 -15.48
CA ILE A 224 -1.34 7.24 -15.42
C ILE A 224 -1.96 7.12 -16.83
N TYR A 225 -1.37 7.79 -17.83
CA TYR A 225 -1.78 7.63 -19.24
C TYR A 225 -1.59 6.18 -19.68
N SER A 226 -0.44 5.57 -19.41
CA SER A 226 -0.19 4.17 -19.78
C SER A 226 -1.16 3.20 -19.10
N PHE A 227 -1.58 3.51 -17.87
CA PHE A 227 -2.61 2.74 -17.16
C PHE A 227 -3.98 2.89 -17.83
N ARG A 228 -4.39 4.11 -18.22
CA ARG A 228 -5.62 4.32 -19.00
C ARG A 228 -5.61 3.48 -20.26
N GLU A 229 -4.58 3.58 -21.10
CA GLU A 229 -4.52 2.88 -22.38
C GLU A 229 -4.63 1.36 -22.23
N ARG A 230 -4.02 0.78 -21.17
CA ARG A 230 -4.11 -0.68 -20.90
C ARG A 230 -5.49 -1.14 -20.41
N ASN A 231 -6.29 -0.23 -19.85
CA ASN A 231 -7.59 -0.54 -19.25
C ASN A 231 -8.74 0.25 -19.91
N HIS A 232 -8.48 0.84 -21.08
CA HIS A 232 -9.43 1.68 -21.78
C HIS A 232 -10.58 0.82 -22.31
N CYS A 233 -11.81 1.25 -22.05
CA CYS A 233 -12.98 0.64 -22.67
C CYS A 233 -13.43 1.49 -23.85
N THR A 234 -13.43 0.90 -25.05
CA THR A 234 -13.89 1.56 -26.27
C THR A 234 -15.40 1.46 -26.49
N PHE A 235 -16.07 0.49 -25.83
CA PHE A 235 -17.50 0.20 -25.99
C PHE A 235 -18.22 -0.02 -24.66
N CYS A 236 -17.79 0.72 -23.63
CA CYS A 236 -18.54 1.00 -22.43
C CYS A 236 -19.08 2.43 -22.59
#